data_AF-A0A8A4TZ01-F1
#
_entry.id   AF-A0A8A4TZ01-F1
#
_cell.length_a   1.000
_cell.length_b   1.000
_cell.length_c   1.000
_cell.angle_alpha   90.00
_cell.angle_beta   90.00
_cell.angle_gamma   90.00
#
_symmetry.space_group_name_H-M   'P 1'
#
loop_
_entity.id
_entity.type
_entity.pdbx_description
1 polymer ?
#
loop_
_entity_poly.entity_id
_entity_poly.type
_entity_poly.pdbx_seq_one_letter_code
_entity_poly.pdbx_strand_id
1 'polypeptide(L)'
;MSHSEPLAIGGYDPVAFFKAGKPIKGAADHELSWSGKRWRFSSDEHKRLFAQNSSNYAPSNEGNCSFASGLGVKTPPAGNPRHWAVVDDRLFLNANGLAHVLWKLCFAPRGRLKRLVLLSVALLVVLAILAVSFAKAELPEPAAMVGEHAQAFLTPITQTETGLAIDGYDAVGFFTEGKPRKGDPRFPHHWQGATWLFASERNREAFAAEPAKYAPQFGGHCSFAAGLGKLMPGDPLHWSITDDRLFFNANAVAATLWRVLPDRPSAAYERWEHHKDVN
;
A
#
# COMPACT_ATOMS: atom_id res chain seq x y z
N MET A 1 37.21 -7.25 -5.46
CA MET A 1 36.08 -8.12 -5.87
C MET A 1 35.32 -7.40 -6.97
N SER A 2 35.19 -8.01 -8.15
CA SER A 2 34.45 -7.43 -9.27
C SER A 2 32.95 -7.47 -8.94
N HIS A 3 32.38 -6.33 -8.55
CA HIS A 3 30.92 -6.21 -8.42
C HIS A 3 30.35 -6.11 -9.84
N SER A 4 29.65 -7.14 -10.28
CA SER A 4 28.93 -7.10 -11.56
C SER A 4 27.94 -5.93 -11.55
N GLU A 5 27.96 -5.10 -12.59
CA GLU A 5 27.06 -3.96 -12.74
C GLU A 5 25.58 -4.38 -12.53
N PRO A 6 24.76 -3.55 -11.85
CA PRO A 6 23.37 -3.86 -11.60
C PRO A 6 22.56 -3.84 -12.91
N LEU A 7 21.49 -4.65 -12.96
CA LEU A 7 20.55 -4.64 -14.09
C LEU A 7 19.71 -3.36 -14.06
N ALA A 8 19.71 -2.63 -15.17
CA ALA A 8 18.86 -1.48 -15.37
C ALA A 8 17.38 -1.91 -15.41
N ILE A 9 16.52 -1.15 -14.73
CA ILE A 9 15.06 -1.35 -14.68
C ILE A 9 14.63 -2.81 -14.47
N GLY A 10 15.41 -3.56 -13.69
CA GLY A 10 15.19 -4.97 -13.42
C GLY A 10 15.33 -5.88 -14.65
N GLY A 11 16.04 -5.47 -15.70
CA GLY A 11 16.26 -6.25 -16.93
C GLY A 11 15.07 -6.27 -17.89
N TYR A 12 14.16 -5.29 -17.78
CA TYR A 12 13.16 -5.06 -18.82
C TYR A 12 13.78 -4.29 -19.98
N ASP A 13 13.23 -4.54 -21.17
CA ASP A 13 13.63 -3.85 -22.40
C ASP A 13 13.05 -2.41 -22.42
N PRO A 14 13.89 -1.37 -22.37
CA PRO A 14 13.44 0.02 -22.39
C PRO A 14 12.81 0.42 -23.73
N VAL A 15 13.21 -0.20 -24.84
CA VAL A 15 12.71 0.12 -26.19
C VAL A 15 11.31 -0.45 -26.39
N ALA A 16 11.00 -1.59 -25.77
CA ALA A 16 9.70 -2.23 -25.85
C ALA A 16 8.54 -1.35 -25.35
N PHE A 17 8.79 -0.46 -24.37
CA PHE A 17 7.77 0.50 -23.91
C PHE A 17 7.28 1.44 -25.00
N PHE A 18 8.15 1.77 -25.96
CA PHE A 18 7.85 2.67 -27.08
C PHE A 18 7.38 1.91 -28.31
N LYS A 19 8.06 0.82 -28.66
CA LYS A 19 7.80 0.07 -29.90
C LYS A 19 6.65 -0.93 -29.76
N ALA A 20 6.57 -1.62 -28.62
CA ALA A 20 5.56 -2.65 -28.37
C ALA A 20 4.42 -2.16 -27.45
N GLY A 21 4.55 -0.99 -26.83
CA GLY A 21 3.53 -0.43 -25.93
C GLY A 21 3.29 -1.28 -24.68
N LYS A 22 4.25 -2.13 -24.30
CA LYS A 22 4.14 -3.04 -23.14
C LYS A 22 5.52 -3.37 -22.57
N PRO A 23 5.63 -3.67 -21.27
CA PRO A 23 6.88 -4.11 -20.68
C PRO A 23 7.22 -5.52 -21.17
N ILE A 24 8.43 -5.72 -21.69
CA ILE A 24 8.95 -7.02 -22.12
C ILE A 24 10.26 -7.26 -21.38
N LYS A 25 10.47 -8.48 -20.87
CA LYS A 25 11.76 -8.86 -20.27
C LYS A 25 12.80 -9.01 -21.36
N GLY A 26 13.97 -8.40 -21.16
CA GLY A 26 15.11 -8.62 -22.03
C GLY A 26 15.86 -9.90 -21.65
N ALA A 27 16.60 -10.42 -22.61
CA ALA A 27 17.41 -11.62 -22.45
C ALA A 27 18.91 -11.27 -22.31
N ALA A 28 19.70 -12.21 -21.78
CA ALA A 28 21.12 -11.98 -21.45
C ALA A 28 22.04 -11.98 -22.69
N ASP A 29 21.63 -12.64 -23.77
CA ASP A 29 22.26 -12.62 -25.09
C ASP A 29 22.12 -11.25 -25.77
N HIS A 30 21.03 -10.53 -25.48
CA HIS A 30 20.79 -9.17 -25.94
C HIS A 30 21.07 -8.16 -24.81
N GLU A 31 22.33 -8.07 -24.35
CA GLU A 31 22.75 -7.16 -23.27
C GLU A 31 23.79 -6.11 -23.75
N LEU A 32 23.78 -4.91 -23.17
CA LEU A 32 24.87 -3.92 -23.26
C LEU A 32 25.02 -3.13 -21.95
N SER A 33 26.21 -2.58 -21.70
CA SER A 33 26.46 -1.68 -20.56
C SER A 33 26.30 -0.22 -20.96
N TRP A 34 25.55 0.55 -20.18
CA TRP A 34 25.39 1.99 -20.36
C TRP A 34 25.05 2.67 -19.02
N SER A 35 25.71 3.79 -18.72
CA SER A 35 25.55 4.55 -17.46
C SER A 35 25.76 3.68 -16.21
N GLY A 36 26.78 2.82 -16.22
CA GLY A 36 27.14 1.93 -15.10
C GLY A 36 26.12 0.84 -14.78
N LYS A 37 25.19 0.55 -15.71
CA LYS A 37 24.16 -0.48 -15.57
C LYS A 37 24.15 -1.39 -16.80
N ARG A 38 23.72 -2.63 -16.59
CA ARG A 38 23.49 -3.61 -17.67
C ARG A 38 22.05 -3.52 -18.15
N TRP A 39 21.88 -3.30 -19.45
CA TRP A 39 20.59 -3.16 -20.12
C TRP A 39 20.33 -4.40 -20.96
N ARG A 40 19.16 -5.01 -20.78
CA ARG A 40 18.73 -6.18 -21.55
C ARG A 40 17.63 -5.80 -22.51
N PHE A 41 17.62 -6.44 -23.68
CA PHE A 41 16.65 -6.20 -24.73
C PHE A 41 15.95 -7.50 -25.13
N SER A 42 14.77 -7.36 -25.70
CA SER A 42 13.98 -8.49 -26.19
C SER A 42 14.38 -8.92 -27.61
N SER A 43 15.22 -8.13 -28.28
CA SER A 43 15.79 -8.43 -29.60
C SER A 43 17.09 -7.65 -29.84
N ASP A 44 17.90 -8.13 -30.79
CA ASP A 44 19.07 -7.40 -31.27
C ASP A 44 18.71 -6.05 -31.93
N GLU A 45 17.52 -5.95 -32.52
CA GLU A 45 17.03 -4.69 -33.08
C GLU A 45 16.84 -3.63 -31.99
N HIS A 46 16.17 -3.99 -30.89
CA HIS A 46 15.98 -3.10 -29.75
C HIS A 46 17.33 -2.72 -29.10
N LYS A 47 18.25 -3.69 -28.99
CA LYS A 47 19.62 -3.43 -28.55
C LYS A 47 20.31 -2.38 -29.43
N ARG A 48 20.21 -2.50 -30.76
CA ARG A 48 20.78 -1.51 -31.71
C ARG A 48 20.12 -0.13 -31.59
N LEU A 49 18.79 -0.07 -31.48
CA LEU A 49 18.05 1.19 -31.30
C LEU A 49 18.49 1.91 -30.02
N PHE A 50 18.64 1.18 -28.92
CA PHE A 50 19.13 1.73 -27.67
C PHE A 50 20.59 2.19 -27.78
N ALA A 51 21.47 1.41 -28.42
CA ALA A 51 22.87 1.78 -28.59
C ALA A 51 23.05 3.08 -29.40
N GLN A 52 22.15 3.34 -30.37
CA GLN A 52 22.18 4.57 -31.17
C GLN A 52 21.69 5.81 -30.39
N ASN A 53 20.66 5.66 -29.56
CA ASN A 53 19.98 6.78 -28.91
C ASN A 53 19.54 6.45 -27.47
N SER A 54 20.49 6.07 -26.61
CA SER A 54 20.18 5.51 -25.27
C SER A 54 19.34 6.46 -24.40
N SER A 55 19.59 7.77 -24.47
CA SER A 55 18.83 8.79 -23.73
C SER A 55 17.35 8.87 -24.09
N ASN A 56 16.98 8.46 -25.31
CA ASN A 56 15.59 8.50 -25.78
C ASN A 56 14.75 7.36 -25.18
N TYR A 57 15.42 6.25 -24.84
CA TYR A 57 14.76 5.05 -24.33
C TYR A 57 14.94 4.87 -22.83
N ALA A 58 16.01 5.41 -22.25
CA ALA A 58 16.22 5.40 -20.81
C ALA A 58 15.05 6.10 -20.09
N PRO A 59 14.54 5.52 -18.99
CA PRO A 59 13.49 6.15 -18.21
C PRO A 59 13.99 7.46 -17.59
N SER A 60 13.08 8.41 -17.52
CA SER A 60 13.24 9.64 -16.75
C SER A 60 13.49 9.34 -15.28
N ASN A 61 14.04 10.32 -14.56
CA ASN A 61 14.39 10.19 -13.14
C ASN A 61 15.35 9.01 -12.88
N GLU A 62 16.21 8.69 -13.85
CA GLU A 62 17.21 7.59 -13.79
C GLU A 62 16.60 6.21 -13.52
N GLY A 63 15.30 6.05 -13.82
CA GLY A 63 14.53 4.84 -13.54
C GLY A 63 13.92 4.78 -12.15
N ASN A 64 14.03 5.84 -11.36
CA ASN A 64 13.38 5.96 -10.06
C ASN A 64 11.90 6.38 -10.20
N CYS A 65 11.17 6.26 -9.08
CA CYS A 65 9.76 6.58 -9.00
C CYS A 65 9.49 8.05 -9.32
N SER A 66 8.81 8.28 -10.44
CA SER A 66 8.57 9.62 -10.99
C SER A 66 7.67 10.48 -10.10
N PHE A 67 6.73 9.86 -9.37
CA PHE A 67 5.95 10.57 -8.36
C PHE A 67 6.82 11.12 -7.23
N ALA A 68 7.66 10.26 -6.65
CA ALA A 68 8.53 10.63 -5.53
C ALA A 68 9.60 11.64 -5.96
N SER A 69 10.15 11.51 -7.17
CA SER A 69 11.02 12.53 -7.77
C SER A 69 10.30 13.87 -7.96
N GLY A 70 9.04 13.85 -8.42
CA GLY A 70 8.22 15.06 -8.55
C GLY A 70 7.91 15.77 -7.23
N LEU A 71 7.92 15.03 -6.11
CA LEU A 71 7.79 15.57 -4.76
C LEU A 71 9.13 16.02 -4.15
N GLY A 72 10.26 15.85 -4.84
CA GLY A 72 11.57 16.23 -4.33
C GLY A 72 12.12 15.29 -3.25
N VAL A 73 11.67 14.02 -3.21
CA VAL A 73 12.25 13.02 -2.31
C VAL A 73 13.74 12.83 -2.65
N LYS A 74 14.63 12.95 -1.66
CA LYS A 74 16.09 12.90 -1.87
C LYS A 74 16.57 11.58 -2.47
N THR A 75 15.99 10.46 -2.04
CA THR A 75 16.31 9.11 -2.49
C THR A 75 15.03 8.38 -2.91
N PRO A 76 14.48 8.69 -4.10
CA PRO A 76 13.24 8.08 -4.53
C PRO A 76 13.42 6.57 -4.74
N PRO A 77 12.44 5.73 -4.36
CA PRO A 77 12.53 4.30 -4.60
C PRO A 77 12.60 4.00 -6.10
N ALA A 78 13.17 2.84 -6.47
CA ALA A 78 13.24 2.41 -7.85
C ALA A 78 11.83 2.32 -8.48
N GLY A 79 11.71 2.73 -9.74
CA GLY A 79 10.49 2.60 -10.51
C GLY A 79 10.21 1.15 -10.88
N ASN A 80 8.94 0.76 -10.87
CA ASN A 80 8.51 -0.57 -11.28
C ASN A 80 8.13 -0.55 -12.77
N PRO A 81 8.76 -1.40 -13.61
CA PRO A 81 8.43 -1.55 -15.04
C PRO A 81 6.97 -1.89 -15.35
N ARG A 82 6.19 -2.35 -14.38
CA ARG A 82 4.74 -2.60 -14.53
C ARG A 82 3.89 -1.34 -14.36
N HIS A 83 4.44 -0.26 -13.82
CA HIS A 83 3.73 0.98 -13.49
C HIS A 83 4.34 2.16 -14.26
N TRP A 84 4.29 2.05 -15.58
CA TRP A 84 4.99 2.91 -16.52
C TRP A 84 4.04 3.74 -17.37
N ALA A 85 4.52 4.87 -17.89
CA ALA A 85 3.89 5.59 -18.98
C ALA A 85 4.94 6.20 -19.89
N VAL A 86 4.65 6.28 -21.19
CA VAL A 86 5.36 7.17 -22.11
C VAL A 86 4.53 8.44 -22.25
N VAL A 87 5.13 9.59 -21.94
CA VAL A 87 4.49 10.91 -22.08
C VAL A 87 5.51 11.85 -22.71
N ASP A 88 5.12 12.55 -23.78
CA ASP A 88 5.99 13.42 -24.57
C ASP A 88 7.32 12.74 -24.95
N ASP A 89 7.22 11.53 -25.53
CA ASP A 89 8.35 10.68 -25.94
C ASP A 89 9.37 10.34 -24.84
N ARG A 90 8.95 10.40 -23.57
CA ARG A 90 9.77 10.01 -22.42
C ARG A 90 9.11 8.91 -21.60
N LEU A 91 9.89 7.90 -21.24
CA LEU A 91 9.46 6.84 -20.35
C LEU A 91 9.53 7.32 -18.89
N PHE A 92 8.45 7.08 -18.13
CA PHE A 92 8.37 7.34 -16.70
C PHE A 92 7.96 6.06 -15.98
N LEU A 93 8.67 5.73 -14.90
CA LEU A 93 8.37 4.58 -14.04
C LEU A 93 7.91 5.07 -12.68
N ASN A 94 6.99 4.34 -12.05
CA ASN A 94 6.54 4.60 -10.69
C ASN A 94 6.69 3.33 -9.86
N ALA A 95 6.98 3.46 -8.56
CA ALA A 95 7.25 2.30 -7.70
C ALA A 95 6.03 1.36 -7.57
N ASN A 96 4.81 1.93 -7.60
CA ASN A 96 3.55 1.20 -7.49
C ASN A 96 2.42 1.87 -8.29
N GLY A 97 1.27 1.21 -8.38
CA GLY A 97 0.10 1.70 -9.12
C GLY A 97 -0.47 3.03 -8.60
N LEU A 98 -0.44 3.28 -7.29
CA LEU A 98 -0.91 4.56 -6.74
C LEU A 98 0.01 5.71 -7.13
N ALA A 99 1.32 5.54 -6.96
CA ALA A 99 2.32 6.51 -7.40
C ALA A 99 2.16 6.81 -8.90
N HIS A 100 1.86 5.79 -9.71
CA HIS A 100 1.55 5.98 -11.13
C HIS A 100 0.31 6.86 -11.37
N VAL A 101 -0.79 6.62 -10.66
CA VAL A 101 -2.01 7.42 -10.76
C VAL A 101 -1.78 8.85 -10.26
N LEU A 102 -1.16 9.03 -9.09
CA LEU A 102 -0.87 10.35 -8.52
C LEU A 102 0.14 11.13 -9.36
N TRP A 103 1.18 10.48 -9.88
CA TRP A 103 2.10 11.10 -10.83
C TRP A 103 1.36 11.55 -12.09
N LYS A 104 0.50 10.69 -12.63
CA LYS A 104 -0.37 11.09 -13.73
C LYS A 104 -1.17 12.31 -13.34
N LEU A 105 -1.83 12.37 -12.20
CA LEU A 105 -2.68 13.51 -11.82
C LEU A 105 -1.89 14.81 -11.62
N CYS A 106 -0.79 14.77 -10.88
CA CYS A 106 -0.08 15.96 -10.40
C CYS A 106 1.04 16.45 -11.31
N PHE A 107 1.72 15.53 -12.01
CA PHE A 107 3.02 15.82 -12.63
C PHE A 107 3.11 15.48 -14.12
N ALA A 108 2.27 14.58 -14.63
CA ALA A 108 2.29 14.29 -16.06
C ALA A 108 1.96 15.58 -16.85
N PRO A 109 2.78 15.93 -17.86
CA PRO A 109 2.53 17.08 -18.72
C PRO A 109 1.09 17.04 -19.27
N ARG A 110 0.33 18.11 -19.06
CA ARG A 110 -1.01 18.31 -19.64
C ARG A 110 -1.19 19.77 -20.05
N GLY A 111 -1.97 20.00 -21.10
CA GLY A 111 -2.33 21.35 -21.57
C GLY A 111 -2.89 22.23 -20.45
N ARG A 112 -2.60 23.55 -20.52
CA ARG A 112 -2.81 24.58 -19.47
C ARG A 112 -4.15 24.48 -18.74
N LEU A 113 -5.25 24.23 -19.44
CA LEU A 113 -6.61 24.27 -18.88
C LEU A 113 -6.88 23.17 -17.83
N LYS A 114 -6.34 21.96 -18.03
CA LYS A 114 -6.52 20.82 -17.10
C LYS A 114 -5.64 20.94 -15.85
N ARG A 115 -4.54 21.71 -15.93
CA ARG A 115 -3.60 21.94 -14.83
C ARG A 115 -4.21 22.79 -13.72
N LEU A 116 -5.01 23.81 -14.07
CA LEU A 116 -5.63 24.74 -13.13
C LEU A 116 -6.73 24.10 -12.26
N VAL A 117 -7.57 23.23 -12.83
CA VAL A 117 -8.68 22.56 -12.12
C VAL A 117 -8.18 21.48 -11.15
N LEU A 118 -7.11 20.77 -11.50
CA LEU A 118 -6.54 19.73 -10.64
C LEU A 118 -5.63 20.30 -9.54
N LEU A 119 -4.92 21.40 -9.80
CA LEU A 119 -4.15 22.10 -8.76
C LEU A 119 -5.05 22.65 -7.66
N SER A 120 -6.26 23.11 -8.00
CA SER A 120 -7.24 23.59 -7.02
C SER A 120 -7.79 22.44 -6.16
N VAL A 121 -8.06 21.26 -6.73
CA VAL A 121 -8.49 20.08 -5.97
C VAL A 121 -7.35 19.51 -5.10
N ALA A 122 -6.12 19.43 -5.63
CA ALA A 122 -4.96 18.96 -4.88
C ALA A 122 -4.59 19.91 -3.73
N LEU A 123 -4.69 21.22 -3.96
CA LEU A 123 -4.49 22.23 -2.91
C LEU A 123 -5.55 22.10 -1.79
N LEU A 124 -6.81 21.83 -2.13
CA LEU A 124 -7.85 21.59 -1.13
C LEU A 124 -7.58 20.33 -0.30
N VAL A 125 -7.08 19.26 -0.93
CA VAL A 125 -6.69 18.03 -0.22
C VAL A 125 -5.45 18.25 0.66
N VAL A 126 -4.44 18.98 0.18
CA VAL A 126 -3.23 19.32 0.96
C VAL A 126 -3.55 20.28 2.11
N LEU A 127 -4.41 21.27 1.90
CA LEU A 127 -4.89 22.16 2.98
C LEU A 127 -5.67 21.39 4.04
N ALA A 128 -6.50 20.42 3.63
CA ALA A 128 -7.19 19.53 4.58
C ALA A 128 -6.22 18.61 5.35
N ILE A 129 -5.06 18.28 4.78
CA ILE A 129 -4.00 17.52 5.46
C ILE A 129 -3.18 18.42 6.40
N LEU A 130 -2.84 19.64 5.98
CA LEU A 130 -2.03 20.59 6.76
C LEU A 130 -2.79 21.21 7.94
N ALA A 131 -4.12 21.35 7.84
CA ALA A 131 -4.96 21.78 8.97
C ALA A 131 -4.94 20.80 10.16
N VAL A 132 -4.35 19.60 10.01
CA VAL A 132 -4.25 18.57 11.05
C VAL A 132 -2.87 18.58 11.74
N SER A 133 -1.95 19.48 11.40
CA SER A 133 -0.58 19.44 11.92
C SER A 133 -0.10 20.76 12.52
N PHE A 134 -0.62 21.07 13.72
CA PHE A 134 0.10 21.89 14.70
C PHE A 134 0.02 21.23 16.09
N ALA A 135 0.75 20.14 16.25
CA ALA A 135 1.22 19.69 17.55
C ALA A 135 2.61 19.08 17.32
N LYS A 136 3.63 19.81 17.76
CA LYS A 136 5.04 19.42 17.67
C LYS A 136 5.34 18.64 18.95
N ALA A 137 5.75 17.38 18.85
CA ALA A 137 6.31 16.62 19.96
C ALA A 137 7.65 16.03 19.52
N GLU A 138 8.70 16.33 20.28
CA GLU A 138 10.06 15.81 20.10
C GLU A 138 10.12 14.33 20.51
N LEU A 139 10.82 13.53 19.70
CA LEU A 139 10.98 12.08 19.86
C LEU A 139 12.31 11.75 20.56
N PRO A 140 12.35 10.79 21.51
CA PRO A 140 13.59 10.14 21.90
C PRO A 140 13.94 8.94 20.99
N GLU A 141 15.23 8.61 20.91
CA GLU A 141 15.83 7.57 20.05
C GLU A 141 15.48 6.12 20.43
N PRO A 142 15.63 5.15 19.49
CA PRO A 142 15.00 3.84 19.59
C PRO A 142 15.84 2.87 20.43
N ALA A 143 15.27 2.39 21.54
CA ALA A 143 15.72 1.16 22.17
C ALA A 143 15.06 -0.04 21.47
N ALA A 144 15.90 -0.97 21.02
CA ALA A 144 15.52 -2.23 20.42
C ALA A 144 14.57 -3.03 21.32
N MET A 145 13.47 -3.54 20.75
CA MET A 145 12.71 -4.67 21.32
C MET A 145 12.23 -5.57 20.18
N VAL A 146 13.07 -6.57 19.85
CA VAL A 146 12.61 -7.84 19.30
C VAL A 146 12.06 -8.64 20.48
N GLY A 147 10.78 -9.01 20.44
CA GLY A 147 10.21 -9.96 21.41
C GLY A 147 8.70 -9.81 21.63
N GLU A 148 7.94 -10.76 21.11
CA GLU A 148 6.79 -11.40 21.78
C GLU A 148 5.85 -10.51 22.64
N HIS A 149 4.92 -9.80 22.01
CA HIS A 149 3.71 -9.32 22.67
C HIS A 149 2.46 -9.81 21.94
N ALA A 150 2.13 -11.08 22.15
CA ALA A 150 0.75 -11.56 22.04
C ALA A 150 0.04 -11.35 23.40
N GLN A 151 0.06 -10.12 23.92
CA GLN A 151 -0.87 -9.75 24.97
C GLN A 151 -2.14 -9.27 24.27
N ALA A 152 -3.20 -10.07 24.39
CA ALA A 152 -4.56 -9.69 24.02
C ALA A 152 -5.02 -8.56 24.95
N PHE A 153 -4.59 -7.32 24.66
CA PHE A 153 -5.13 -6.14 25.30
C PHE A 153 -6.53 -5.87 24.73
N LEU A 154 -7.50 -5.75 25.63
CA LEU A 154 -8.93 -5.49 25.38
C LEU A 154 -9.06 -4.21 24.56
N THR A 155 -9.13 -4.37 23.24
CA THR A 155 -9.28 -3.25 22.32
C THR A 155 -10.78 -3.16 22.05
N PRO A 156 -11.47 -2.09 22.48
CA PRO A 156 -12.92 -1.99 22.29
C PRO A 156 -13.27 -2.29 20.84
N ILE A 157 -14.11 -3.29 20.66
CA ILE A 157 -14.55 -3.73 19.33
C ILE A 157 -15.51 -2.68 18.79
N THR A 158 -15.28 -2.26 17.54
CA THR A 158 -16.20 -1.42 16.79
C THR A 158 -17.57 -2.11 16.69
N GLN A 159 -18.62 -1.35 17.02
CA GLN A 159 -19.99 -1.85 17.05
C GLN A 159 -20.89 -0.99 16.18
N THR A 160 -21.93 -1.62 15.61
CA THR A 160 -23.08 -0.89 15.08
C THR A 160 -23.85 -0.20 16.22
N GLU A 161 -24.77 0.69 15.89
CA GLU A 161 -25.71 1.28 16.86
C GLU A 161 -26.51 0.23 17.63
N THR A 162 -26.71 -0.95 17.04
CA THR A 162 -27.40 -2.09 17.65
C THR A 162 -26.46 -3.03 18.43
N GLY A 163 -25.19 -2.64 18.62
CA GLY A 163 -24.20 -3.39 19.39
C GLY A 163 -23.58 -4.61 18.68
N LEU A 164 -23.69 -4.70 17.34
CA LEU A 164 -23.11 -5.81 16.58
C LEU A 164 -21.63 -5.55 16.31
N ALA A 165 -20.78 -6.52 16.63
CA ALA A 165 -19.37 -6.50 16.27
C ALA A 165 -19.22 -6.54 14.75
N ILE A 166 -18.29 -5.75 14.20
CA ILE A 166 -17.85 -5.82 12.80
C ILE A 166 -19.02 -5.83 11.80
N ASP A 167 -20.04 -5.02 12.04
CA ASP A 167 -21.29 -4.96 11.28
C ASP A 167 -22.06 -6.28 11.17
N GLY A 168 -21.83 -7.25 12.07
CA GLY A 168 -22.45 -8.57 12.06
C GLY A 168 -21.86 -9.52 11.02
N TYR A 169 -20.63 -9.28 10.55
CA TYR A 169 -19.90 -10.27 9.75
C TYR A 169 -19.32 -11.39 10.63
N ASP A 170 -19.16 -12.57 10.04
CA ASP A 170 -18.53 -13.73 10.67
C ASP A 170 -17.00 -13.57 10.64
N ALA A 171 -16.41 -13.37 11.82
CA ALA A 171 -14.96 -13.19 11.98
C ALA A 171 -14.13 -14.42 11.55
N VAL A 172 -14.66 -15.62 11.77
CA VAL A 172 -13.98 -16.88 11.41
C VAL A 172 -13.99 -17.09 9.90
N GLY A 173 -15.08 -16.67 9.24
CA GLY A 173 -15.23 -16.77 7.79
C GLY A 173 -14.12 -16.10 6.98
N PHE A 174 -13.52 -15.01 7.49
CA PHE A 174 -12.37 -14.37 6.85
C PHE A 174 -11.15 -15.30 6.69
N PHE A 175 -10.93 -16.17 7.69
CA PHE A 175 -9.79 -17.09 7.72
C PHE A 175 -10.08 -18.41 7.02
N THR A 176 -11.30 -18.95 7.18
CA THR A 176 -11.65 -20.29 6.68
C THR A 176 -12.20 -20.29 5.26
N GLU A 177 -13.02 -19.30 4.90
CA GLU A 177 -13.67 -19.20 3.59
C GLU A 177 -12.98 -18.19 2.67
N GLY A 178 -12.11 -17.32 3.21
CA GLY A 178 -11.39 -16.30 2.44
C GLY A 178 -12.30 -15.23 1.83
N LYS A 179 -13.49 -15.01 2.41
CA LYS A 179 -14.47 -14.02 1.97
C LYS A 179 -15.30 -13.50 3.14
N PRO A 180 -15.73 -12.22 3.11
CA PRO A 180 -16.61 -11.67 4.13
C PRO A 180 -18.00 -12.30 3.97
N ARG A 181 -18.57 -12.79 5.07
CA ARG A 181 -19.91 -13.37 5.11
C ARG A 181 -20.67 -12.83 6.32
N LYS A 182 -21.94 -12.47 6.14
CA LYS A 182 -22.80 -12.08 7.27
C LYS A 182 -23.05 -13.28 8.18
N GLY A 183 -23.00 -13.05 9.49
CA GLY A 183 -23.43 -14.01 10.48
C GLY A 183 -24.95 -14.12 10.54
N ASP A 184 -25.41 -15.20 11.17
CA ASP A 184 -26.82 -15.47 11.41
C ASP A 184 -27.16 -15.14 12.88
N PRO A 185 -28.22 -14.37 13.16
CA PRO A 185 -28.66 -14.07 14.52
C PRO A 185 -28.94 -15.30 15.39
N ARG A 186 -29.12 -16.49 14.80
CA ARG A 186 -29.26 -17.77 15.50
C ARG A 186 -27.97 -18.28 16.12
N PHE A 187 -26.80 -17.78 15.68
CA PHE A 187 -25.49 -18.17 16.20
C PHE A 187 -24.75 -16.96 16.81
N PRO A 188 -25.25 -16.35 17.91
CA PRO A 188 -24.60 -15.23 18.55
C PRO A 188 -23.50 -15.67 19.53
N HIS A 189 -22.55 -14.77 19.76
CA HIS A 189 -21.61 -14.85 20.87
C HIS A 189 -21.31 -13.45 21.41
N HIS A 190 -21.31 -13.28 22.73
CA HIS A 190 -20.99 -11.99 23.34
C HIS A 190 -19.52 -11.98 23.80
N TRP A 191 -18.73 -11.04 23.29
CA TRP A 191 -17.31 -10.93 23.65
C TRP A 191 -16.80 -9.50 23.45
N GLN A 192 -16.00 -9.01 24.42
CA GLN A 192 -15.52 -7.62 24.50
C GLN A 192 -16.62 -6.56 24.32
N GLY A 193 -17.75 -6.78 24.99
CA GLY A 193 -18.87 -5.83 25.00
C GLY A 193 -19.67 -5.76 23.70
N ALA A 194 -19.35 -6.57 22.69
CA ALA A 194 -20.04 -6.60 21.40
C ALA A 194 -20.74 -7.94 21.16
N THR A 195 -21.81 -7.93 20.37
CA THR A 195 -22.48 -9.14 19.90
C THR A 195 -21.92 -9.57 18.54
N TRP A 196 -21.26 -10.72 18.51
CA TRP A 196 -20.71 -11.33 17.31
C TRP A 196 -21.72 -12.30 16.71
N LEU A 197 -21.88 -12.27 15.40
CA LEU A 197 -22.75 -13.19 14.67
C LEU A 197 -21.91 -14.10 13.78
N PHE A 198 -22.26 -15.39 13.74
CA PHE A 198 -21.53 -16.38 12.95
C PHE A 198 -22.44 -17.04 11.93
N ALA A 199 -21.88 -17.45 10.80
CA ALA A 199 -22.63 -18.08 9.73
C ALA A 199 -22.97 -19.55 10.03
N SER A 200 -22.37 -20.12 11.07
CA SER A 200 -22.63 -21.48 11.56
C SER A 200 -22.30 -21.61 13.05
N GLU A 201 -22.89 -22.62 13.70
CA GLU A 201 -22.55 -23.01 15.08
C GLU A 201 -21.07 -23.35 15.22
N ARG A 202 -20.49 -24.07 14.25
CA ARG A 202 -19.05 -24.39 14.22
C ARG A 202 -18.17 -23.14 14.24
N ASN A 203 -18.50 -22.11 13.47
CA ASN A 203 -17.72 -20.86 13.49
C ASN A 203 -17.88 -20.13 14.82
N ARG A 204 -19.09 -20.13 15.40
CA ARG A 204 -19.33 -19.57 16.74
C ARG A 204 -18.50 -20.29 17.81
N GLU A 205 -18.42 -21.60 17.76
CA GLU A 205 -17.61 -22.41 18.69
C GLU A 205 -16.11 -22.16 18.49
N ALA A 206 -15.65 -22.11 17.24
CA ALA A 206 -14.25 -21.80 16.92
C ALA A 206 -13.84 -20.42 17.44
N PHE A 207 -14.72 -19.41 17.27
CA PHE A 207 -14.49 -18.08 17.82
C PHE A 207 -14.50 -18.10 19.35
N ALA A 208 -15.47 -18.76 19.98
CA ALA A 208 -15.58 -18.82 21.44
C ALA A 208 -14.35 -19.48 22.09
N ALA A 209 -13.71 -20.43 21.40
CA ALA A 209 -12.49 -21.08 21.87
C ALA A 209 -11.27 -20.15 21.83
N GLU A 210 -11.09 -19.38 20.75
CA GLU A 210 -9.94 -18.49 20.57
C GLU A 210 -10.32 -17.12 19.95
N PRO A 211 -11.05 -16.24 20.67
CA PRO A 211 -11.58 -15.00 20.09
C PRO A 211 -10.50 -14.06 19.55
N ALA A 212 -9.37 -13.96 20.26
CA ALA A 212 -8.26 -13.06 19.91
C ALA A 212 -7.60 -13.41 18.56
N LYS A 213 -7.72 -14.66 18.11
CA LYS A 213 -7.22 -15.10 16.80
C LYS A 213 -8.04 -14.52 15.65
N TYR A 214 -9.36 -14.48 15.82
CA TYR A 214 -10.29 -14.12 14.74
C TYR A 214 -10.70 -12.65 14.77
N ALA A 215 -10.60 -12.00 15.92
CA ALA A 215 -10.93 -10.59 16.05
C ALA A 215 -10.00 -9.71 15.17
N PRO A 216 -10.53 -8.65 14.53
CA PRO A 216 -9.71 -7.74 13.76
C PRO A 216 -8.79 -6.93 14.69
N GLN A 217 -7.61 -6.61 14.19
CA GLN A 217 -6.69 -5.69 14.83
C GLN A 217 -7.32 -4.30 14.96
N PHE A 218 -6.83 -3.53 15.92
CA PHE A 218 -7.30 -2.16 16.17
C PHE A 218 -8.80 -2.09 16.46
N GLY A 219 -9.38 -3.15 17.04
CA GLY A 219 -10.80 -3.23 17.36
C GLY A 219 -11.72 -3.20 16.12
N GLY A 220 -11.19 -3.41 14.92
CA GLY A 220 -11.94 -3.26 13.66
C GLY A 220 -11.93 -1.86 13.07
N HIS A 221 -11.16 -0.92 13.62
CA HIS A 221 -10.90 0.36 12.98
C HIS A 221 -10.03 0.21 11.73
N CYS A 222 -10.03 1.25 10.89
CA CYS A 222 -9.21 1.33 9.69
C CYS A 222 -7.72 1.26 10.06
N SER A 223 -7.06 0.17 9.66
CA SER A 223 -5.67 -0.12 9.97
C SER A 223 -4.72 0.90 9.37
N PHE A 224 -5.02 1.37 8.14
CA PHE A 224 -4.29 2.49 7.55
C PHE A 224 -4.43 3.79 8.34
N ALA A 225 -5.63 4.11 8.84
CA ALA A 225 -5.84 5.31 9.67
C ALA A 225 -5.12 5.18 11.01
N ALA A 226 -5.14 4.00 11.64
CA ALA A 226 -4.37 3.71 12.85
C ALA A 226 -2.86 3.93 12.62
N GLY A 227 -2.33 3.50 11.46
CA GLY A 227 -0.97 3.81 11.01
C GLY A 227 -0.65 5.30 10.84
N LEU A 228 -1.66 6.16 10.76
CA LEU A 228 -1.51 7.62 10.73
C LEU A 228 -1.85 8.28 12.07
N GLY A 229 -2.10 7.50 13.13
CA GLY A 229 -2.53 8.00 14.43
C GLY A 229 -3.94 8.60 14.38
N LYS A 230 -4.83 8.05 13.56
CA LYS A 230 -6.24 8.45 13.48
C LYS A 230 -7.16 7.25 13.72
N LEU A 231 -8.30 7.51 14.35
CA LEU A 231 -9.37 6.53 14.50
C LEU A 231 -10.43 6.79 13.42
N MET A 232 -10.65 5.80 12.56
CA MET A 232 -11.71 5.80 11.56
C MET A 232 -12.36 4.42 11.54
N PRO A 233 -13.68 4.31 11.32
CA PRO A 233 -14.33 3.02 11.16
C PRO A 233 -13.66 2.19 10.06
N GLY A 234 -13.42 0.91 10.31
CA GLY A 234 -13.04 -0.04 9.27
C GLY A 234 -14.27 -0.55 8.55
N ASP A 235 -14.09 -1.04 7.32
CA ASP A 235 -15.12 -1.72 6.56
C ASP A 235 -14.73 -3.20 6.38
N PRO A 236 -15.55 -4.16 6.85
CA PRO A 236 -15.30 -5.59 6.69
C PRO A 236 -15.16 -6.05 5.22
N LEU A 237 -15.62 -5.27 4.24
CA LEU A 237 -15.41 -5.54 2.82
C LEU A 237 -14.00 -5.20 2.33
N HIS A 238 -13.28 -4.37 3.08
CA HIS A 238 -11.95 -3.86 2.76
C HIS A 238 -10.88 -4.46 3.69
N TRP A 239 -10.87 -5.78 3.77
CA TRP A 239 -10.09 -6.56 4.70
C TRP A 239 -8.80 -7.14 4.10
N SER A 240 -7.89 -7.58 4.97
CA SER A 240 -6.74 -8.40 4.62
C SER A 240 -6.29 -9.22 5.82
N ILE A 241 -5.73 -10.41 5.57
CA ILE A 241 -4.98 -11.16 6.58
C ILE A 241 -3.49 -10.96 6.32
N THR A 242 -2.73 -10.56 7.33
CA THR A 242 -1.25 -10.47 7.29
C THR A 242 -0.72 -11.05 8.59
N ASP A 243 0.24 -11.97 8.51
CA ASP A 243 0.83 -12.65 9.67
C ASP A 243 -0.22 -13.28 10.61
N ASP A 244 -1.21 -13.97 10.01
CA ASP A 244 -2.35 -14.59 10.70
C ASP A 244 -3.23 -13.63 11.51
N ARG A 245 -3.22 -12.33 11.16
CA ARG A 245 -4.03 -11.29 11.80
C ARG A 245 -4.96 -10.61 10.81
N LEU A 246 -6.21 -10.39 11.21
CA LEU A 246 -7.24 -9.73 10.41
C LEU A 246 -7.15 -8.20 10.54
N PHE A 247 -7.15 -7.50 9.41
CA PHE A 247 -7.10 -6.04 9.34
C PHE A 247 -8.24 -5.51 8.47
N PHE A 248 -8.93 -4.47 8.92
CA PHE A 248 -9.94 -3.75 8.13
C PHE A 248 -9.43 -2.37 7.72
N ASN A 249 -9.96 -1.85 6.62
CA ASN A 249 -9.70 -0.49 6.14
C ASN A 249 -11.01 0.19 5.78
N ALA A 250 -11.06 1.52 5.85
CA ALA A 250 -12.32 2.26 5.64
C ALA A 250 -12.84 2.20 4.19
N ASN A 251 -11.96 1.97 3.22
CA ASN A 251 -12.29 1.93 1.79
C ASN A 251 -11.17 1.29 0.95
N ALA A 252 -11.42 1.12 -0.35
CA ALA A 252 -10.48 0.49 -1.29
C ALA A 252 -9.14 1.22 -1.42
N VAL A 253 -9.12 2.55 -1.28
CA VAL A 253 -7.87 3.33 -1.31
C VAL A 253 -7.04 3.05 -0.06
N ALA A 254 -7.65 3.11 1.12
CA ALA A 254 -7.01 2.77 2.39
C ALA A 254 -6.53 1.30 2.41
N ALA A 255 -7.32 0.35 1.91
CA ALA A 255 -6.93 -1.06 1.81
C ALA A 255 -5.75 -1.28 0.85
N THR A 256 -5.69 -0.50 -0.23
CA THR A 256 -4.56 -0.55 -1.16
C THR A 256 -3.31 0.04 -0.53
N LEU A 257 -3.42 1.21 0.12
CA LEU A 257 -2.33 1.84 0.85
C LEU A 257 -1.80 0.94 1.96
N TRP A 258 -2.69 0.35 2.76
CA TRP A 258 -2.35 -0.66 3.75
C TRP A 258 -1.49 -1.75 3.13
N ARG A 259 -1.95 -2.44 2.08
CA ARG A 259 -1.18 -3.56 1.49
C ARG A 259 0.21 -3.20 0.94
N VAL A 260 0.46 -1.95 0.55
CA VAL A 260 1.69 -1.56 -0.16
C VAL A 260 2.69 -0.77 0.67
N LEU A 261 2.30 -0.27 1.84
CA LEU A 261 3.21 0.45 2.72
C LEU A 261 4.12 -0.54 3.50
N PRO A 262 5.44 -0.27 3.56
CA PRO A 262 6.36 -1.01 4.42
C PRO A 262 6.05 -0.74 5.89
N ASP A 263 6.38 -1.69 6.76
CA ASP A 263 6.29 -1.58 8.23
C ASP A 263 4.92 -1.17 8.80
N ARG A 264 3.86 -1.38 8.01
CA ARG A 264 2.48 -0.97 8.34
C ARG A 264 1.95 -1.52 9.67
N PRO A 265 2.20 -2.79 10.10
CA PRO A 265 1.62 -3.25 11.35
C PRO A 265 2.33 -2.56 12.51
N SER A 266 3.66 -2.51 12.50
CA SER A 266 4.47 -1.86 13.55
C SER A 266 4.10 -0.39 13.73
N ALA A 267 4.07 0.36 12.63
CA ALA A 267 3.74 1.78 12.63
C ALA A 267 2.30 2.06 13.10
N ALA A 268 1.37 1.12 12.86
CA ALA A 268 0.01 1.20 13.36
C ALA A 268 -0.11 0.79 14.82
N TYR A 269 0.60 -0.25 15.28
CA TYR A 269 0.63 -0.63 16.69
C TYR A 269 1.20 0.47 17.58
N GLU A 270 2.35 1.05 17.22
CA GLU A 270 2.98 2.14 17.98
C GLU A 270 2.03 3.33 18.21
N ARG A 271 1.30 3.71 17.16
CA ARG A 271 0.36 4.83 17.20
C ARG A 271 -0.98 4.46 17.82
N TRP A 272 -1.39 3.20 17.70
CA TRP A 272 -2.61 2.69 18.33
C TRP A 272 -2.52 2.70 19.85
N GLU A 273 -1.36 2.30 20.41
CA GLU A 273 -1.17 2.34 21.86
C GLU A 273 -1.32 3.77 22.41
N HIS A 274 -0.79 4.78 21.70
CA HIS A 274 -0.96 6.18 22.09
C HIS A 274 -2.42 6.65 22.13
N HIS A 275 -3.35 6.02 21.39
CA HIS A 275 -4.78 6.38 21.41
C HIS A 275 -5.53 5.82 22.61
N LYS A 276 -5.02 4.74 23.23
CA LYS A 276 -5.66 4.15 24.41
C LYS A 276 -5.45 4.96 25.67
N ASP A 277 -4.39 5.76 25.71
CA ASP A 277 -4.00 6.55 26.90
C ASP A 277 -4.74 7.90 26.99
N VAL A 278 -5.51 8.29 25.97
CA VAL A 278 -6.12 9.63 25.85
C VAL A 278 -7.65 9.63 26.02
N ASN A 279 -8.27 8.47 26.26
CA ASN A 279 -9.73 8.34 26.45
C ASN A 279 -10.08 7.58 27.73
#